data_AF-A0A844ELK7-F1
#
_entry.id   AF-A0A844ELK7-F1
#
_cell.length_a   1.000
_cell.length_b   1.000
_cell.length_c   1.000
_cell.angle_alpha   90.00
_cell.angle_beta   90.00
_cell.angle_gamma   90.00
#
_symmetry.space_group_name_H-M   'P 1'
#
loop_
_entity.id
_entity.type
_entity.pdbx_description
1 polymer ?
#
loop_
_entity_poly.entity_id
_entity_poly.type
_entity_poly.pdbx_seq_one_letter_code
_entity_poly.pdbx_strand_id
1 'polypeptide(L)'
;GIITVILIYMLVTLLSFGVMSRAGLSHLSQPAMAELLQSLVGKWGAMVVNGGLIISVVGAWLSWTMFAGQLPYEAAKEGTFPKIFAKENKNGAPITSLTVTNVCVELFMFSYLITASAYNFFYSIASAAILIPYAFSAFYQLKYSVTLDHGKGRVGNIVIGAISSIYACWLLFA
;
A
#
# COMPACT_ATOMS: atom_id res chain seq x y z
N GLY A 1 5.01 2.69 -16.08
CA GLY A 1 4.79 2.40 -14.64
C GLY A 1 3.52 1.62 -14.44
N ILE A 2 2.39 2.29 -14.23
CA ILE A 2 1.10 1.66 -13.88
C ILE A 2 0.65 0.60 -14.89
N ILE A 3 0.68 0.89 -16.20
CA ILE A 3 0.30 -0.08 -17.25
C ILE A 3 1.15 -1.35 -17.17
N THR A 4 2.45 -1.21 -16.96
CA THR A 4 3.38 -2.34 -16.80
C THR A 4 3.03 -3.19 -15.58
N VAL A 5 2.74 -2.56 -14.44
CA VAL A 5 2.33 -3.26 -13.22
C VAL A 5 1.02 -4.00 -13.41
N ILE A 6 0.02 -3.36 -14.03
CA ILE A 6 -1.27 -3.98 -14.36
C ILE A 6 -1.07 -5.20 -15.27
N LEU A 7 -0.26 -5.06 -16.33
CA LEU A 7 0.04 -6.17 -17.25
C LEU A 7 0.71 -7.33 -16.52
N ILE A 8 1.70 -7.06 -15.66
CA ILE A 8 2.36 -8.09 -14.87
C ILE A 8 1.35 -8.76 -13.93
N TYR A 9 0.51 -8.01 -13.22
CA TYR A 9 -0.49 -8.57 -12.32
C TYR A 9 -1.53 -9.43 -13.06
N MET A 10 -1.99 -8.97 -14.23
CA MET A 10 -2.89 -9.76 -15.07
C MET A 10 -2.22 -11.05 -15.53
N LEU A 11 -0.99 -10.98 -16.05
CA LEU A 11 -0.25 -12.15 -16.51
C LEU A 11 -0.01 -13.15 -15.38
N VAL A 12 0.45 -12.70 -14.22
CA VAL A 12 0.66 -13.57 -13.05
C VAL A 12 -0.65 -14.25 -12.64
N THR A 13 -1.75 -13.50 -12.59
CA THR A 13 -3.07 -14.05 -12.21
C THR A 13 -3.57 -15.08 -13.24
N LEU A 14 -3.50 -14.75 -14.53
CA LEU A 14 -3.94 -15.62 -15.62
C LEU A 14 -3.09 -16.88 -15.73
N LEU A 15 -1.76 -16.76 -15.63
CA LEU A 15 -0.84 -17.89 -15.65
C LEU A 15 -1.06 -18.78 -14.42
N SER A 16 -1.31 -18.18 -13.24
CA SER A 16 -1.59 -18.96 -12.03
C SER A 16 -2.84 -19.82 -12.17
N PHE A 17 -3.93 -19.26 -12.73
CA PHE A 17 -5.14 -20.01 -13.00
C PHE A 17 -5.05 -20.95 -14.20
N GLY A 18 -4.17 -20.68 -15.16
CA GLY A 18 -3.92 -21.56 -16.31
C GLY A 18 -3.11 -22.81 -15.95
N VAL A 19 -2.29 -22.74 -14.90
CA VAL A 19 -1.39 -23.82 -14.48
C VAL A 19 -2.01 -24.73 -13.43
N MET A 20 -2.87 -24.19 -12.55
CA MET A 20 -3.46 -24.96 -11.46
C MET A 20 -4.93 -24.60 -11.21
N SER A 21 -5.78 -25.61 -10.99
CA SER A 21 -7.19 -25.40 -10.66
C SER A 21 -7.36 -24.76 -9.28
N ARG A 22 -8.45 -24.00 -9.07
CA ARG A 22 -8.73 -23.27 -7.82
C ARG A 22 -8.61 -24.12 -6.54
N ALA A 23 -8.90 -25.41 -6.64
CA ALA A 23 -8.81 -26.36 -5.52
C ALA A 23 -7.38 -26.75 -5.13
N GLY A 24 -6.41 -26.66 -6.06
CA GLY A 24 -5.00 -26.85 -5.73
C GLY A 24 -4.37 -25.59 -5.11
N LEU A 25 -4.78 -24.40 -5.57
CA LEU A 25 -4.24 -23.11 -5.10
C LEU A 25 -4.55 -22.85 -3.63
N SER A 26 -5.68 -23.36 -3.12
CA SER A 26 -6.09 -23.20 -1.71
C SER A 26 -5.25 -24.02 -0.73
N HIS A 27 -4.45 -24.99 -1.20
CA HIS A 27 -3.59 -25.83 -0.36
C HIS A 27 -2.10 -25.48 -0.45
N LEU A 28 -1.71 -24.55 -1.33
CA LEU A 28 -0.32 -24.12 -1.44
C LEU A 28 0.09 -23.28 -0.23
N SER A 29 1.28 -23.55 0.29
CA SER A 29 1.86 -22.73 1.34
C SER A 29 2.21 -21.36 0.74
N GLN A 30 1.96 -20.27 1.46
CA GLN A 30 2.52 -18.98 1.04
C GLN A 30 4.05 -19.05 1.13
N PRO A 31 4.78 -18.76 0.04
CA PRO A 31 4.37 -18.03 -1.16
C PRO A 31 3.93 -18.95 -2.32
N ALA A 32 2.64 -18.85 -2.70
CA ALA A 32 2.03 -19.68 -3.75
C ALA A 32 2.74 -19.59 -5.12
N MET A 33 3.37 -18.45 -5.44
CA MET A 33 4.12 -18.28 -6.69
C MET A 33 5.41 -19.10 -6.72
N ALA A 34 6.07 -19.31 -5.58
CA ALA A 34 7.28 -20.12 -5.52
C ALA A 34 6.95 -21.60 -5.77
N GLU A 35 5.88 -22.11 -5.15
CA GLU A 35 5.40 -23.49 -5.37
C GLU A 35 4.85 -23.69 -6.79
N LEU A 36 4.19 -22.68 -7.37
CA LEU A 36 3.71 -22.72 -8.75
C LEU A 36 4.85 -22.72 -9.78
N LEU A 37 5.91 -21.93 -9.55
CA LEU A 37 7.08 -21.94 -10.43
C LEU A 37 7.92 -23.23 -10.25
N GLN A 38 7.89 -23.82 -9.04
CA GLN A 38 8.50 -25.13 -8.79
C GLN A 38 7.84 -26.25 -9.60
N SER A 39 6.52 -26.25 -9.74
CA SER A 39 5.81 -27.28 -10.49
C SER A 39 6.03 -27.18 -12.01
N LEU A 40 6.36 -25.98 -12.52
CA LEU A 40 6.58 -25.73 -13.94
C LEU A 40 8.03 -25.89 -14.39
N VAL A 41 9.00 -25.37 -13.62
CA VAL A 41 10.40 -25.23 -14.04
C VAL A 41 11.35 -26.01 -13.10
N GLY A 42 10.81 -26.69 -12.10
CA GLY A 42 11.56 -27.45 -11.11
C GLY A 42 12.14 -26.59 -9.98
N LYS A 43 12.91 -27.21 -9.09
CA LYS A 43 13.41 -26.61 -7.84
C LYS A 43 14.24 -25.34 -8.02
N TRP A 44 14.90 -25.18 -9.16
CA TRP A 44 15.73 -24.00 -9.44
C TRP A 44 14.90 -22.72 -9.61
N GLY A 45 13.73 -22.81 -10.26
CA GLY A 45 12.81 -21.68 -10.41
C GLY A 45 12.29 -21.17 -9.05
N ALA A 46 11.97 -22.09 -8.14
CA ALA A 46 11.55 -21.75 -6.79
C ALA A 46 12.65 -21.02 -6.00
N MET A 47 13.91 -21.43 -6.16
CA MET A 47 15.05 -20.82 -5.46
C MET A 47 15.29 -19.37 -5.89
N VAL A 48 15.20 -19.09 -7.20
CA VAL A 48 15.33 -17.73 -7.74
C VAL A 48 14.19 -16.84 -7.26
N VAL A 49 12.95 -17.34 -7.31
CA VAL A 49 11.76 -16.59 -6.84
C VAL A 49 11.86 -16.29 -5.35
N ASN A 50 12.21 -17.27 -4.52
CA ASN A 50 12.35 -17.07 -3.08
C ASN A 50 13.49 -16.08 -2.75
N GLY A 51 14.62 -16.15 -3.47
CA GLY A 51 15.69 -15.16 -3.32
C GLY A 51 15.24 -13.74 -3.66
N GLY A 52 14.55 -13.58 -4.79
CA GLY A 52 13.96 -12.29 -5.19
C GLY A 52 12.90 -11.79 -4.22
N LEU A 53 12.06 -12.70 -3.69
CA LEU A 53 11.03 -12.39 -2.70
C LEU A 53 11.66 -11.85 -1.42
N ILE A 54 12.72 -12.48 -0.89
CA ILE A 54 13.40 -11.99 0.32
C ILE A 54 13.91 -10.57 0.11
N ILE A 55 14.61 -10.32 -1.00
CA ILE A 55 15.13 -8.97 -1.32
C ILE A 55 13.99 -7.96 -1.44
N SER A 56 12.91 -8.34 -2.13
CA SER A 56 11.73 -7.50 -2.33
C SER A 56 11.04 -7.16 -1.00
N VAL A 57 10.86 -8.16 -0.12
CA VAL A 57 10.22 -7.99 1.19
C VAL A 57 11.07 -7.10 2.09
N VAL A 58 12.39 -7.30 2.15
CA VAL A 58 13.29 -6.44 2.94
C VAL A 58 13.28 -5.01 2.40
N GLY A 59 13.34 -4.84 1.08
CA GLY A 59 13.27 -3.51 0.46
C GLY A 59 11.95 -2.80 0.71
N ALA A 60 10.83 -3.53 0.60
CA ALA A 60 9.51 -3.01 0.90
C ALA A 60 9.37 -2.64 2.38
N TRP A 61 9.85 -3.48 3.29
CA TRP A 61 9.82 -3.23 4.73
C TRP A 61 10.55 -1.93 5.09
N LEU A 62 11.79 -1.76 4.61
CA LEU A 62 12.56 -0.53 4.83
C LEU A 62 11.85 0.70 4.24
N SER A 63 11.32 0.58 3.02
CA SER A 63 10.60 1.67 2.35
C SER A 63 9.36 2.11 3.14
N TRP A 64 8.57 1.14 3.62
CA TRP A 64 7.38 1.42 4.44
C TRP A 64 7.73 2.02 5.81
N THR A 65 8.79 1.55 6.47
CA THR A 65 9.24 2.13 7.74
C THR A 65 9.69 3.57 7.57
N MET A 66 10.45 3.88 6.52
CA MET A 66 10.87 5.26 6.25
C MET A 66 9.67 6.15 5.90
N PHE A 67 8.77 5.67 5.03
CA PHE A 67 7.57 6.42 4.64
C PHE A 67 6.67 6.74 5.85
N ALA A 68 6.44 5.76 6.72
CA ALA A 68 5.63 5.94 7.92
C ALA A 68 6.20 7.01 8.88
N GLY A 69 7.53 7.11 9.00
CA GLY A 69 8.19 8.15 9.81
C GLY A 69 8.23 9.53 9.14
N GLN A 70 8.26 9.59 7.80
CA GLN A 70 8.30 10.84 7.05
C GLN A 70 7.00 11.63 7.16
N LEU A 71 5.83 10.98 7.12
CA LEU A 71 4.53 11.65 7.22
C LEU A 71 4.38 12.55 8.47
N PRO A 72 4.57 12.06 9.71
CA PRO A 72 4.47 12.90 10.90
C PRO A 72 5.61 13.92 11.02
N TYR A 73 6.77 13.63 10.43
CA TYR A 73 7.89 14.56 10.38
C TYR A 73 7.60 15.77 9.48
N GLU A 74 7.12 15.54 8.26
CA GLU A 74 6.71 16.62 7.34
C GLU A 74 5.53 17.41 7.92
N ALA A 75 4.53 16.72 8.50
CA ALA A 75 3.41 17.38 9.17
C ALA A 75 3.88 18.27 10.36
N ALA A 76 4.93 17.87 11.07
CA ALA A 76 5.52 18.67 12.16
C ALA A 76 6.31 19.87 11.63
N LYS A 77 6.96 19.73 10.47
CA LYS A 77 7.63 20.85 9.78
C LYS A 77 6.65 21.91 9.28
N GLU A 78 5.49 21.50 8.77
CA GLU A 78 4.43 22.43 8.36
C GLU A 78 3.65 23.04 9.54
N GLY A 79 3.95 22.64 10.78
CA GLY A 79 3.35 23.19 12.00
C GLY A 79 2.01 22.56 12.38
N THR A 80 1.53 21.57 11.63
CA THR A 80 0.27 20.85 11.84
C THR A 80 0.39 19.70 12.85
N PHE A 81 1.62 19.39 13.29
CA PHE A 81 1.92 18.31 14.25
C PHE A 81 2.90 18.78 15.35
N PRO A 82 2.98 18.12 16.52
CA PRO A 82 3.85 18.57 17.61
C PRO A 82 5.33 18.65 17.17
N LYS A 83 5.99 19.75 17.54
CA LYS A 83 7.39 20.04 17.15
C LYS A 83 8.40 18.95 17.49
N ILE A 84 8.06 18.07 18.45
CA ILE A 84 8.89 16.92 18.87
C ILE A 84 9.14 15.96 17.69
N PHE A 85 8.18 15.85 16.75
CA PHE A 85 8.27 15.00 15.56
C PHE A 85 9.13 15.61 14.44
N ALA A 86 9.43 16.91 14.49
CA ALA A 86 10.35 17.57 13.54
C ALA A 86 11.83 17.36 13.90
N LYS A 87 12.14 16.63 14.99
CA LYS A 87 13.51 16.42 15.46
C LYS A 87 14.27 15.40 14.60
N GLU A 88 15.43 15.81 14.11
CA GLU A 88 16.33 14.98 13.32
C GLU A 88 17.59 14.55 14.09
N ASN A 89 18.25 13.48 13.63
CA ASN A 89 19.60 13.12 14.05
C ASN A 89 20.69 13.83 13.24
N LYS A 90 21.96 13.54 13.55
CA LYS A 90 23.14 14.06 12.83
C LYS A 90 23.19 13.70 11.34
N ASN A 91 22.43 12.69 10.92
CA ASN A 91 22.34 12.19 9.55
C ASN A 91 21.05 12.67 8.84
N GLY A 92 20.28 13.60 9.42
CA GLY A 92 19.03 14.11 8.83
C GLY A 92 17.84 13.14 8.88
N ALA A 93 17.89 12.10 9.72
CA ALA A 93 16.78 11.16 9.88
C ALA A 93 15.86 11.55 11.05
N PRO A 94 14.52 11.48 10.89
CA PRO A 94 13.57 11.91 11.91
C PRO A 94 13.43 10.88 13.04
N ILE A 95 14.18 11.07 14.14
CA ILE A 95 14.28 10.06 15.22
C ILE A 95 12.93 9.86 15.89
N THR A 96 12.31 10.94 16.40
CA THR A 96 11.10 10.83 17.21
C THR A 96 9.97 10.17 16.41
N SER A 97 9.81 10.57 15.15
CA SER A 97 8.82 10.00 14.26
C SER A 97 9.05 8.52 14.02
N LEU A 98 10.28 8.11 13.70
CA LEU A 98 10.61 6.70 13.49
C LEU A 98 10.44 5.87 14.76
N THR A 99 10.86 6.39 15.92
CA THR A 99 10.72 5.65 17.19
C THR A 99 9.25 5.46 17.56
N VAL A 100 8.44 6.51 17.48
CA VAL A 100 7.02 6.42 17.81
C VAL A 100 6.28 5.48 16.86
N THR A 101 6.52 5.57 15.55
CA THR A 101 5.86 4.68 14.59
C THR A 101 6.27 3.22 14.77
N ASN A 102 7.55 2.93 15.02
CA ASN A 102 7.99 1.57 15.29
C ASN A 102 7.42 1.01 16.62
N VAL A 103 7.37 1.81 17.68
CA VAL A 103 6.73 1.40 18.95
C VAL A 103 5.25 1.07 18.73
N CYS A 104 4.53 1.88 17.96
CA CYS A 104 3.14 1.57 17.60
C CYS A 104 3.02 0.25 16.84
N VAL A 105 3.89 0.00 15.86
CA VAL A 105 3.90 -1.26 15.09
C VAL A 105 4.19 -2.47 16.00
N GLU A 106 5.16 -2.36 16.90
CA GLU A 106 5.48 -3.42 17.86
C GLU A 106 4.30 -3.70 18.80
N LEU A 107 3.66 -2.67 19.35
CA LEU A 107 2.46 -2.82 20.16
C LEU A 107 1.33 -3.52 19.41
N PHE A 108 1.14 -3.21 18.12
CA PHE A 108 0.18 -3.92 17.28
C PHE A 108 0.58 -5.38 17.05
N MET A 109 1.86 -5.67 16.82
CA MET A 109 2.34 -7.05 16.72
C MET A 109 2.09 -7.84 18.00
N PHE A 110 2.29 -7.24 19.18
CA PHE A 110 1.95 -7.90 20.44
C PHE A 110 0.45 -8.15 20.58
N SER A 111 -0.40 -7.22 20.13
CA SER A 111 -1.86 -7.40 20.18
C SER A 111 -2.34 -8.60 19.34
N TYR A 112 -1.63 -8.91 18.25
CA TYR A 112 -1.93 -10.06 17.39
C TYR A 112 -1.74 -11.40 18.10
N LEU A 113 -0.78 -11.50 19.03
CA LEU A 113 -0.53 -12.73 19.81
C LEU A 113 -1.68 -13.05 20.78
N ILE A 114 -2.49 -12.05 21.14
CA ILE A 114 -3.57 -12.19 22.11
C ILE A 114 -4.87 -12.61 21.41
N THR A 115 -5.20 -11.96 20.28
CA THR A 115 -6.49 -12.19 19.59
C THR A 115 -6.39 -11.96 18.09
N ALA A 116 -6.75 -12.97 17.28
CA ALA A 116 -6.80 -12.86 15.82
C ALA A 116 -7.82 -11.81 15.29
N SER A 117 -8.84 -11.49 16.08
CA SER A 117 -9.78 -10.39 15.79
C SER A 117 -9.10 -9.00 15.75
N ALA A 118 -8.00 -8.81 16.50
CA ALA A 118 -7.25 -7.55 16.47
C ALA A 118 -6.70 -7.26 15.06
N TYR A 119 -6.23 -8.29 14.34
CA TYR A 119 -5.79 -8.14 12.96
C TYR A 119 -6.89 -7.61 12.05
N ASN A 120 -8.06 -8.25 12.05
CA ASN A 120 -9.18 -7.83 11.20
C ASN A 120 -9.65 -6.42 11.55
N PHE A 121 -9.70 -6.08 12.85
CA PHE A 121 -10.07 -4.74 13.30
C PHE A 121 -9.10 -3.67 12.79
N PHE A 122 -7.78 -3.86 12.98
CA PHE A 122 -6.77 -2.90 12.51
C PHE A 122 -6.68 -2.85 10.97
N TYR A 123 -6.87 -3.99 10.31
CA TYR A 123 -6.94 -4.06 8.85
C TYR A 123 -8.09 -3.20 8.31
N SER A 124 -9.29 -3.30 8.91
CA SER A 124 -10.45 -2.48 8.55
C SER A 124 -10.23 -0.99 8.84
N ILE A 125 -9.60 -0.63 9.96
CA ILE A 125 -9.28 0.77 10.25
C ILE A 125 -8.26 1.31 9.25
N ALA A 126 -7.20 0.56 8.95
CA ALA A 126 -6.15 0.97 8.03
C ALA A 126 -6.69 1.16 6.60
N SER A 127 -7.54 0.24 6.12
CA SER A 127 -8.16 0.38 4.80
C SER A 127 -9.03 1.64 4.73
N ALA A 128 -9.89 1.86 5.72
CA ALA A 128 -10.71 3.07 5.79
C ALA A 128 -9.86 4.36 5.88
N ALA A 129 -8.79 4.34 6.68
CA ALA A 129 -7.89 5.48 6.86
C ALA A 129 -7.12 5.85 5.58
N ILE A 130 -6.85 4.89 4.69
CA ILE A 130 -6.23 5.15 3.37
C ILE A 130 -7.26 5.66 2.36
N LEU A 131 -8.48 5.11 2.39
CA LEU A 131 -9.54 5.49 1.44
C LEU A 131 -10.02 6.93 1.62
N ILE A 132 -10.07 7.42 2.86
CA ILE A 132 -10.55 8.78 3.16
C ILE A 132 -9.71 9.87 2.47
N PRO A 133 -8.36 9.93 2.61
CA PRO A 133 -7.51 10.86 1.87
C PRO A 133 -7.64 10.73 0.35
N TYR A 134 -7.81 9.51 -0.17
CA TYR A 134 -8.01 9.29 -1.61
C TYR A 134 -9.34 9.87 -2.09
N ALA A 135 -10.42 9.71 -1.31
CA ALA A 135 -11.70 10.33 -1.59
C ALA A 135 -11.61 11.85 -1.57
N PHE A 136 -10.98 12.44 -0.56
CA PHE A 136 -10.76 13.89 -0.49
C PHE A 136 -9.94 14.41 -1.67
N SER A 137 -8.92 13.67 -2.10
CA SER A 137 -8.12 14.03 -3.28
C SER A 137 -8.96 14.03 -4.56
N ALA A 138 -9.83 13.03 -4.75
CA ALA A 138 -10.75 12.96 -5.89
C ALA A 138 -11.78 14.09 -5.88
N PHE A 139 -12.38 14.38 -4.72
CA PHE A 139 -13.34 15.49 -4.55
C PHE A 139 -12.66 16.85 -4.79
N TYR A 140 -11.44 17.01 -4.28
CA TYR A 140 -10.67 18.23 -4.49
C TYR A 140 -10.31 18.42 -5.96
N GLN A 141 -9.89 17.35 -6.66
CA GLN A 141 -9.63 17.40 -8.10
C GLN A 141 -10.87 17.85 -8.87
N LEU A 142 -12.05 17.27 -8.58
CA LEU A 142 -13.31 17.65 -9.21
C LEU A 142 -13.64 19.14 -8.94
N LYS A 143 -13.57 19.56 -7.67
CA LYS A 143 -13.81 20.96 -7.29
C LYS A 143 -12.85 21.91 -7.99
N TYR A 144 -11.56 21.58 -8.02
CA TYR A 144 -10.52 22.37 -8.66
C TYR A 144 -10.77 22.51 -10.16
N SER A 145 -11.06 21.40 -10.86
CA SER A 145 -11.32 21.41 -12.30
C SER A 145 -12.63 22.13 -12.69
N VAL A 146 -13.61 22.17 -11.80
CA VAL A 146 -14.86 22.92 -12.01
C VAL A 146 -14.68 24.41 -11.72
N THR A 147 -13.98 24.78 -10.64
CA THR A 147 -13.96 26.16 -10.14
C THR A 147 -12.73 26.98 -10.57
N LEU A 148 -11.56 26.35 -10.69
CA LEU A 148 -10.26 27.04 -10.77
C LEU A 148 -9.47 26.74 -12.06
N ASP A 149 -9.81 25.67 -12.78
CA ASP A 149 -9.11 25.28 -14.01
C ASP A 149 -9.69 26.01 -15.24
N HIS A 150 -8.94 26.97 -15.77
CA HIS A 150 -9.21 27.66 -17.04
C HIS A 150 -8.30 27.20 -18.19
N GLY A 151 -7.55 26.09 -18.00
CA GLY A 151 -6.60 25.57 -18.97
C GLY A 151 -7.22 24.72 -20.09
N LYS A 152 -6.43 24.43 -21.11
CA LYS A 152 -6.78 23.45 -22.15
C LYS A 152 -6.78 22.05 -21.53
N GLY A 153 -7.92 21.36 -21.54
CA GLY A 153 -8.07 20.02 -20.94
C GLY A 153 -9.07 19.93 -19.77
N ARG A 154 -9.68 21.06 -19.37
CA ARG A 154 -10.67 21.15 -18.28
C ARG A 154 -11.75 20.06 -18.32
N VAL A 155 -12.35 19.81 -19.47
CA VAL A 155 -13.42 18.80 -19.62
C VAL A 155 -12.92 17.40 -19.27
N GLY A 156 -11.70 17.05 -19.71
CA GLY A 156 -11.08 15.77 -19.36
C GLY A 156 -10.83 15.64 -17.85
N ASN A 157 -10.31 16.71 -17.23
CA ASN A 157 -10.05 16.72 -15.79
C ASN A 157 -11.35 16.63 -14.96
N ILE A 158 -12.44 17.28 -15.41
CA ILE A 158 -13.76 17.17 -14.77
C ILE A 158 -14.29 15.73 -14.88
N VAL A 159 -14.20 15.10 -16.06
CA VAL A 159 -14.66 13.72 -16.25
C VAL A 159 -13.88 12.76 -15.37
N ILE A 160 -12.55 12.87 -15.34
CA ILE A 160 -11.69 12.05 -14.48
C ILE A 160 -12.01 12.28 -13.01
N GLY A 161 -12.16 13.54 -12.58
CA GLY A 161 -12.51 13.89 -11.21
C GLY A 161 -13.88 13.35 -10.80
N ALA A 162 -14.88 13.42 -11.69
CA ALA A 162 -16.23 12.91 -11.43
C ALA A 162 -16.25 11.38 -11.29
N ILE A 163 -15.62 10.66 -12.24
CA ILE A 163 -15.51 9.20 -12.19
C ILE A 163 -14.77 8.77 -10.92
N SER A 164 -13.64 9.41 -10.62
CA SER A 164 -12.83 9.09 -9.43
C SER A 164 -13.60 9.37 -8.14
N SER A 165 -14.38 10.44 -8.09
CA SER A 165 -15.22 10.79 -6.92
C SER A 165 -16.33 9.78 -6.69
N ILE A 166 -17.04 9.36 -7.76
CA ILE A 166 -18.08 8.33 -7.68
C ILE A 166 -17.48 7.01 -7.21
N TYR A 167 -16.32 6.63 -7.77
CA TYR A 167 -15.62 5.41 -7.37
C TYR A 167 -15.14 5.45 -5.92
N ALA A 168 -14.62 6.59 -5.46
CA ALA A 168 -14.20 6.77 -4.08
C ALA A 168 -15.38 6.68 -3.10
N CYS A 169 -16.54 7.28 -3.43
CA CYS A 169 -17.77 7.10 -2.66
C CYS A 169 -18.15 5.63 -2.57
N TRP A 170 -18.15 4.92 -3.70
CA TRP A 170 -18.47 3.49 -3.72
C TRP A 170 -17.51 2.68 -2.85
N LEU A 171 -16.19 2.93 -2.93
CA LEU A 171 -15.18 2.25 -2.11
C LEU A 171 -15.32 2.52 -0.61
N LEU A 172 -15.82 3.68 -0.21
CA LEU A 172 -16.06 3.99 1.21
C LEU A 172 -17.31 3.28 1.76
N PHE A 173 -18.27 2.96 0.90
CA PHE A 173 -19.50 2.26 1.28
C PHE A 173 -19.43 0.73 1.14
N ALA A 174 -18.57 0.21 0.26
CA ALA A 174 -18.39 -1.21 -0.02
C ALA A 174 -17.51 -1.91 1.02
#